data_AF-A0A7S0BYR7-F1
#
_entry.id   AF-A0A7S0BYR7-F1
#
_cell.length_a   1.000
_cell.length_b   1.000
_cell.length_c   1.000
_cell.angle_alpha   90.00
_cell.angle_beta   90.00
_cell.angle_gamma   90.00
#
_symmetry.space_group_name_H-M   'P 1'
#
loop_
_entity.id
_entity.type
_entity.pdbx_description
1 polymer ?
#
loop_
_entity_poly.entity_id
_entity_poly.type
_entity_poly.pdbx_seq_one_letter_code
_entity_poly.pdbx_strand_id
1 'polypeptide(L)'
;AEQFDVRDVQVVTATVDLEEVRSYRASMPSFGIQSANLAREHPRNFVSCATSLSATKTSTSSFPHPTIAQVHPKIHLPEEECCFGPACWLWDFLRRSGGSGFFLPLSGGADSSAVATIVSSMCHMVATASKADPFGEVANECRRVCRMQETIDVDSVSPWIPTDHRDLANRILHTAFMGTSNSSSVTNSRAARLAESIGSYHLSINIDAIVDAVLCVFQITTGKMPQFQSSGGTLGEDLALQNIQARIRMVTAYMFAQLLPWVRGTNGFLLVLGSANVDEGLRGYMTKYDCSSADLNPIGAISKLDLKRMLVWARIEYDMPILEEIASAPPTAELRPIVATDGEGEGEHTQTDEDDMGMTYEELGHFGRLRKLSRCGPVSMFRKLRVTWSHLSSDQVAKKVKRFFYYYSVNRHKMCTITPAYHAEGYSPDDNRFDLRQFLYNTRWTRQFAMIDNLVRKDEQNVTVASSNIKPLSIGRVKSTGSSSIANGTLLPQPSAAVASSS
;
A
#
# COMPACT_ATOMS: atom_id res chain seq x y z
N ALA A 1 -10.25 2.47 23.23
CA ALA A 1 -9.28 1.42 22.91
C ALA A 1 -8.45 1.92 21.76
N GLU A 2 -7.15 1.65 21.77
CA GLU A 2 -6.28 1.99 20.64
C GLU A 2 -6.52 0.97 19.53
N GLN A 3 -6.53 1.41 18.28
CA GLN A 3 -6.71 0.51 17.14
C GLN A 3 -5.45 -0.30 16.86
N PHE A 4 -4.27 0.29 17.07
CA PHE A 4 -2.96 -0.32 16.86
C PHE A 4 -2.10 -0.15 18.11
N ASP A 5 -1.70 -1.26 18.72
CA ASP A 5 -0.88 -1.27 19.92
C ASP A 5 0.06 -2.48 19.86
N VAL A 6 1.22 -2.36 20.50
CA VAL A 6 2.21 -3.44 20.65
C VAL A 6 2.01 -4.25 21.93
N ARG A 7 1.10 -3.80 22.81
CA ARG A 7 0.72 -4.49 24.06
C ARG A 7 -0.33 -5.57 23.80
N ASP A 8 -0.21 -6.69 24.50
CA ASP A 8 -1.11 -7.84 24.32
C ASP A 8 -2.48 -7.63 25.01
N VAL A 9 -2.54 -6.85 26.09
CA VAL A 9 -3.78 -6.63 26.86
C VAL A 9 -4.05 -5.15 27.04
N GLN A 10 -5.22 -4.72 26.56
CA GLN A 10 -5.80 -3.41 26.86
C GLN A 10 -7.15 -3.59 27.56
N VAL A 11 -7.27 -3.04 28.77
CA VAL A 11 -8.54 -3.05 29.52
C VAL A 11 -9.16 -1.66 29.44
N VAL A 12 -10.37 -1.59 28.88
CA VAL A 12 -11.18 -0.37 28.84
C VAL A 12 -12.31 -0.51 29.84
N THR A 13 -12.34 0.36 30.85
CA THR A 13 -13.42 0.42 31.84
C THR A 13 -14.26 1.68 31.64
N ALA A 14 -15.56 1.56 31.81
CA ALA A 14 -16.48 2.71 31.87
C ALA A 14 -17.40 2.56 33.07
N THR A 15 -17.58 3.64 33.82
CA THR A 15 -18.60 3.74 34.86
C THR A 15 -19.81 4.45 34.25
N VAL A 16 -20.97 3.79 34.31
CA VAL A 16 -22.21 4.25 33.65
C VAL A 16 -23.34 4.28 34.67
N ASP A 17 -24.07 5.38 34.72
CA ASP A 17 -25.32 5.46 35.47
C ASP A 17 -26.45 4.74 34.71
N LEU A 18 -27.00 3.69 35.33
CA LEU A 18 -28.12 2.94 34.76
C LEU A 18 -29.43 3.73 34.76
N GLU A 19 -29.57 4.75 35.61
CA GLU A 19 -30.75 5.63 35.62
C GLU A 19 -30.76 6.57 34.40
N GLU A 20 -29.59 6.99 33.89
CA GLU A 20 -29.51 7.75 32.64
C GLU A 20 -30.05 6.94 31.46
N VAL A 21 -29.74 5.64 31.41
CA VAL A 21 -30.28 4.74 30.37
C VAL A 21 -31.79 4.58 30.48
N ARG A 22 -32.32 4.47 31.71
CA ARG A 22 -33.77 4.37 31.96
C ARG A 22 -34.49 5.67 31.57
N SER A 23 -33.94 6.81 31.97
CA SER A 23 -34.44 8.14 31.63
C SER A 23 -34.44 8.37 30.11
N TYR A 24 -33.35 8.05 29.43
CA TYR A 24 -33.24 8.16 27.97
C TYR A 24 -34.29 7.31 27.25
N ARG A 25 -34.51 6.06 27.68
CA ARG A 25 -35.56 5.20 27.11
C ARG A 25 -36.96 5.76 27.36
N ALA A 26 -37.22 6.29 28.56
CA ALA A 26 -38.50 6.92 28.90
C ALA A 26 -38.75 8.18 28.06
N SER A 27 -37.69 8.92 27.68
CA SER A 27 -37.79 10.09 26.82
C SER A 27 -38.20 9.77 25.37
N MET A 28 -38.10 8.50 24.94
CA MET A 28 -38.49 8.06 23.59
C MET A 28 -39.43 6.83 23.61
N PRO A 29 -40.71 7.01 23.98
CA PRO A 29 -41.66 5.91 24.16
C PRO A 29 -41.95 5.07 22.90
N SER A 30 -41.78 5.65 21.71
CA SER A 30 -42.02 4.99 20.42
C SER A 30 -41.15 3.74 20.20
N PHE A 31 -39.91 3.72 20.71
CA PHE A 31 -39.02 2.54 20.64
C PHE A 31 -39.45 1.40 21.59
N GLY A 32 -40.17 1.72 22.66
CA GLY A 32 -40.67 0.75 23.64
C GLY A 32 -41.82 -0.10 23.11
N ILE A 33 -42.70 0.50 22.30
CA ILE A 33 -43.92 -0.16 21.77
C ILE A 33 -43.57 -1.27 20.78
N GLN A 34 -42.62 -1.04 19.86
CA GLN A 34 -42.17 -2.07 18.90
C GLN A 34 -41.45 -3.24 19.60
N SER A 35 -40.66 -2.93 20.64
CA SER A 35 -39.94 -3.95 21.43
C SER A 35 -40.85 -4.79 22.31
N ALA A 36 -41.97 -4.23 22.79
CA ALA A 36 -42.97 -4.93 23.59
C ALA A 36 -43.87 -5.86 22.74
N ASN A 37 -44.10 -5.50 21.46
CA ASN A 37 -44.91 -6.28 20.52
C ASN A 37 -44.15 -7.45 19.87
N LEU A 38 -42.83 -7.50 19.99
CA LEU A 38 -42.03 -8.69 19.64
C LEU A 38 -42.26 -9.76 20.72
N ALA A 39 -42.99 -10.83 20.37
CA ALA A 39 -43.18 -11.99 21.25
C ALA A 39 -41.83 -12.49 21.76
N ARG A 40 -41.63 -12.49 23.09
CA ARG A 40 -40.39 -12.96 23.71
C ARG A 40 -40.36 -14.48 23.74
N GLU A 41 -39.71 -15.10 22.76
CA GLU A 41 -39.33 -16.53 22.81
C GLU A 41 -37.96 -16.78 23.47
N HIS A 42 -37.23 -15.75 23.89
CA HIS A 42 -35.95 -15.96 24.56
C HIS A 42 -36.14 -16.29 26.05
N PRO A 43 -35.68 -17.47 26.54
CA PRO A 43 -35.71 -17.79 27.96
C PRO A 43 -34.84 -16.77 28.72
N ARG A 44 -35.43 -16.13 29.72
CA ARG A 44 -34.69 -15.27 30.65
C ARG A 44 -33.89 -16.17 31.58
N ASN A 45 -32.61 -16.34 31.28
CA ASN A 45 -31.68 -16.99 32.18
C ASN A 45 -31.38 -16.04 33.35
N PHE A 46 -31.98 -16.32 34.49
CA PHE A 46 -31.69 -15.58 35.72
C PHE A 46 -30.31 -16.01 36.22
N VAL A 47 -29.36 -15.08 36.25
CA VAL A 47 -28.04 -15.29 36.84
C VAL A 47 -28.09 -14.81 38.29
N SER A 48 -28.03 -15.74 39.25
CA SER A 48 -27.88 -15.40 40.66
C SER A 48 -26.43 -14.96 40.90
N CYS A 49 -26.21 -13.68 41.19
CA CYS A 49 -24.91 -13.14 41.55
C CYS A 49 -24.92 -12.74 43.03
N ALA A 50 -23.92 -13.20 43.80
CA ALA A 50 -23.78 -12.91 45.23
C ALA A 50 -23.37 -11.45 45.53
N THR A 51 -23.14 -10.62 44.51
CA THR A 51 -22.74 -9.22 44.65
C THR A 51 -23.52 -8.37 43.65
N SER A 52 -24.11 -7.26 44.10
CA SER A 52 -24.75 -6.29 43.19
C SER A 52 -23.72 -5.71 42.23
N LEU A 53 -24.09 -5.54 40.96
CA LEU A 53 -23.26 -4.89 39.93
C LEU A 53 -22.91 -3.42 40.29
N SER A 54 -23.65 -2.82 41.23
CA SER A 54 -23.42 -1.46 41.73
C SER A 54 -22.74 -1.42 43.12
N ALA A 55 -22.50 -2.55 43.76
CA ALA A 55 -21.99 -2.55 45.15
C ALA A 55 -20.46 -2.55 45.20
N THR A 56 -19.88 -1.43 45.61
CA THR A 56 -18.53 -1.35 46.16
C THR A 56 -18.54 -1.97 47.56
N LYS A 57 -17.94 -3.14 47.75
CA LYS A 57 -17.86 -3.79 49.07
C LYS A 57 -16.89 -3.11 50.05
N THR A 58 -16.21 -2.01 49.67
CA THR A 58 -15.05 -1.50 50.44
C THR A 58 -14.84 0.02 50.49
N SER A 59 -15.76 0.89 50.03
CA SER A 59 -15.56 2.34 50.14
C SER A 59 -16.60 3.01 51.04
N THR A 60 -16.11 3.69 52.09
CA THR A 60 -16.84 4.56 53.03
C THR A 60 -17.41 5.83 52.38
N SER A 61 -17.37 5.95 51.04
CA SER A 61 -17.93 7.06 50.27
C SER A 61 -19.09 6.57 49.41
N SER A 62 -20.32 6.72 49.91
CA SER A 62 -21.57 6.31 49.26
C SER A 62 -21.98 7.20 48.08
N PHE A 63 -21.06 7.93 47.46
CA PHE A 63 -21.37 8.86 46.37
C PHE A 63 -21.20 8.17 45.01
N PRO A 64 -22.18 8.31 44.09
CA PRO A 64 -22.06 7.78 42.75
C PRO A 64 -20.89 8.46 42.03
N HIS A 65 -20.03 7.67 41.40
CA HIS A 65 -19.07 8.20 40.45
C HIS A 65 -19.83 8.73 39.22
N PRO A 66 -19.54 9.95 38.74
CA PRO A 66 -20.23 10.48 37.58
C PRO A 66 -19.98 9.60 36.35
N THR A 67 -21.00 9.45 35.49
CA THR A 67 -20.82 8.87 34.16
C THR A 67 -19.69 9.63 33.46
N ILE A 68 -18.68 8.91 32.98
CA ILE A 68 -17.57 9.50 32.24
C ILE A 68 -18.13 10.19 31.00
N ALA A 69 -17.68 11.43 30.74
CA ALA A 69 -18.11 12.19 29.57
C ALA A 69 -17.91 11.39 28.28
N GLN A 70 -18.81 11.58 27.32
CA GLN A 70 -18.71 10.92 26.01
C GLN A 70 -17.39 11.32 25.34
N VAL A 71 -16.55 10.32 25.07
CA VAL A 71 -15.32 10.49 24.29
C VAL A 71 -15.65 10.21 22.83
N HIS A 72 -15.29 11.15 21.94
CA HIS A 72 -15.38 10.90 20.51
C HIS A 72 -14.29 9.93 20.07
N PRO A 73 -14.62 8.90 19.27
CA PRO A 73 -13.60 7.97 18.79
C PRO A 73 -12.59 8.73 17.93
N LYS A 74 -11.30 8.61 18.27
CA LYS A 74 -10.22 9.05 17.39
C LYS A 74 -10.19 8.09 16.20
N ILE A 75 -10.41 8.63 15.01
CA ILE A 75 -10.31 7.88 13.76
C ILE A 75 -8.95 8.21 13.17
N HIS A 76 -8.17 7.19 12.86
CA HIS A 76 -6.87 7.36 12.24
C HIS A 76 -7.00 7.86 10.80
N LEU A 77 -6.01 8.64 10.36
CA LEU A 77 -5.87 8.98 8.94
C LEU A 77 -5.50 7.71 8.14
N PRO A 78 -5.86 7.62 6.85
CA PRO A 78 -5.45 6.48 6.02
C PRO A 78 -3.92 6.26 6.02
N GLU A 79 -3.15 7.34 6.05
CA GLU A 79 -1.68 7.30 6.12
C GLU A 79 -1.18 6.70 7.45
N GLU A 80 -1.84 7.03 8.57
CA GLU A 80 -1.58 6.45 9.88
C GLU A 80 -1.92 4.95 9.89
N GLU A 81 -3.07 4.55 9.35
CA GLU A 81 -3.47 3.14 9.28
C GLU A 81 -2.53 2.30 8.39
N CYS A 82 -2.04 2.88 7.28
CA CYS A 82 -1.05 2.26 6.40
C CYS A 82 0.30 2.04 7.09
N CYS A 83 0.60 2.80 8.13
CA CYS A 83 1.86 2.70 8.87
C CYS A 83 1.72 1.83 10.12
N PHE A 84 0.81 2.19 11.03
CA PHE A 84 0.69 1.57 12.36
C PHE A 84 0.18 0.12 12.31
N GLY A 85 -0.78 -0.18 11.43
CA GLY A 85 -1.32 -1.54 11.29
C GLY A 85 -0.24 -2.55 10.88
N PRO A 86 0.44 -2.35 9.74
CA PRO A 86 1.56 -3.19 9.34
C PRO A 86 2.72 -3.20 10.34
N ALA A 87 2.96 -2.10 11.07
CA ALA A 87 3.99 -2.04 12.11
C ALA A 87 3.70 -3.02 13.27
N CYS A 88 2.48 -2.98 13.84
CA CYS A 88 2.05 -3.93 14.87
C CYS A 88 2.07 -5.37 14.34
N TRP A 89 1.67 -5.58 13.09
CA TRP A 89 1.69 -6.89 12.45
C TRP A 89 3.11 -7.47 12.35
N LEU A 90 4.08 -6.66 11.93
CA LEU A 90 5.49 -7.06 11.89
C LEU A 90 6.05 -7.35 13.28
N TRP A 91 5.67 -6.57 14.30
CA TRP A 91 6.08 -6.83 15.68
C TRP A 91 5.63 -8.20 16.17
N ASP A 92 4.35 -8.52 15.94
CA ASP A 92 3.78 -9.82 16.28
C ASP A 92 4.45 -10.97 15.52
N PHE A 93 4.71 -10.80 14.22
CA PHE A 93 5.44 -11.79 13.43
C PHE A 93 6.86 -12.00 13.94
N LEU A 94 7.60 -10.92 14.21
CA LEU A 94 8.97 -11.00 14.68
C LEU A 94 9.05 -11.70 16.03
N ARG A 95 8.25 -11.25 17.01
CA ARG A 95 8.31 -11.83 18.35
C ARG A 95 7.82 -13.29 18.36
N ARG A 96 6.82 -13.66 17.56
CA ARG A 96 6.27 -15.04 17.57
C ARG A 96 7.01 -16.03 16.67
N SER A 97 7.75 -15.57 15.66
CA SER A 97 8.50 -16.44 14.73
C SER A 97 9.80 -16.99 15.30
N GLY A 98 10.35 -16.36 16.34
CA GLY A 98 11.69 -16.67 16.86
C GLY A 98 12.84 -16.02 16.07
N GLY A 99 12.53 -15.25 15.02
CA GLY A 99 13.51 -14.47 14.25
C GLY A 99 14.23 -13.44 15.11
N SER A 100 15.43 -13.05 14.68
CA SER A 100 16.27 -12.03 15.34
C SER A 100 16.21 -10.65 14.67
N GLY A 101 15.37 -10.51 13.64
CA GLY A 101 15.14 -9.25 12.94
C GLY A 101 14.61 -9.47 11.53
N PHE A 102 14.81 -8.46 10.70
CA PHE A 102 14.37 -8.36 9.32
C PHE A 102 15.56 -8.09 8.40
N PHE A 103 15.46 -8.63 7.19
CA PHE A 103 16.31 -8.26 6.07
C PHE A 103 15.46 -7.63 4.97
N LEU A 104 15.82 -6.42 4.54
CA LEU A 104 15.09 -5.67 3.52
C LEU A 104 16.02 -5.28 2.36
N PRO A 105 15.80 -5.81 1.15
CA PRO A 105 16.33 -5.24 -0.08
C PRO A 105 15.84 -3.79 -0.25
N LEU A 106 16.71 -2.82 0.03
CA LEU A 106 16.37 -1.40 0.01
C LEU A 106 16.84 -0.78 -1.30
N SER A 107 15.90 -0.50 -2.21
CA SER A 107 16.19 0.00 -3.56
C SER A 107 16.31 1.52 -3.65
N GLY A 108 15.90 2.27 -2.63
CA GLY A 108 15.79 3.73 -2.67
C GLY A 108 14.56 4.24 -3.44
N GLY A 109 13.67 3.32 -3.87
CA GLY A 109 12.35 3.63 -4.41
C GLY A 109 11.26 3.61 -3.34
N ALA A 110 10.10 4.20 -3.67
CA ALA A 110 9.00 4.41 -2.72
C ALA A 110 8.57 3.16 -1.94
N ASP A 111 8.48 1.99 -2.58
CA ASP A 111 7.90 0.81 -1.95
C ASP A 111 8.82 0.21 -0.88
N SER A 112 10.10 0.01 -1.20
CA SER A 112 11.06 -0.51 -0.22
C SER A 112 11.30 0.51 0.91
N SER A 113 11.25 1.81 0.61
CA SER A 113 11.29 2.87 1.61
C SER A 113 10.06 2.90 2.52
N ALA A 114 8.87 2.57 1.99
CA ALA A 114 7.65 2.43 2.78
C ALA A 114 7.77 1.27 3.77
N VAL A 115 8.28 0.11 3.33
CA VAL A 115 8.57 -1.02 4.22
C VAL A 115 9.57 -0.64 5.31
N ALA A 116 10.67 0.04 4.97
CA ALA A 116 11.64 0.50 5.95
C ALA A 116 11.02 1.47 6.97
N THR A 117 10.16 2.38 6.52
CA THR A 117 9.43 3.34 7.36
C THR A 117 8.46 2.65 8.31
N ILE A 118 7.75 1.61 7.85
CA ILE A 118 6.86 0.79 8.70
C ILE A 118 7.67 0.09 9.81
N VAL A 119 8.85 -0.47 9.49
CA VAL A 119 9.72 -1.07 10.51
C VAL A 119 10.24 0.00 11.48
N SER A 120 10.54 1.21 11.01
CA SER A 120 10.88 2.34 11.88
C SER A 120 9.74 2.70 12.84
N SER A 121 8.51 2.80 12.32
CA SER A 121 7.30 3.04 13.12
C SER A 121 7.12 1.98 14.21
N MET A 122 7.29 0.71 13.85
CA MET A 122 7.31 -0.40 14.81
C MET A 122 8.38 -0.19 15.90
N CYS A 123 9.59 0.22 15.52
CA CYS A 123 10.66 0.49 16.47
C CYS A 123 10.31 1.66 17.42
N HIS A 124 9.67 2.72 16.92
CA HIS A 124 9.15 3.81 17.76
C HIS A 124 8.13 3.32 18.78
N MET A 125 7.15 2.52 18.36
CA MET A 125 6.10 1.98 19.24
C MET A 125 6.70 1.08 20.32
N VAL A 126 7.58 0.15 19.93
CA VAL A 126 8.22 -0.80 20.85
C VAL A 126 9.16 -0.09 21.82
N ALA A 127 9.99 0.84 21.35
CA ALA A 127 10.91 1.59 22.22
C ALA A 127 10.15 2.46 23.22
N THR A 128 9.06 3.10 22.79
CA THR A 128 8.21 3.92 23.67
C THR A 128 7.53 3.07 24.74
N ALA A 129 6.93 1.93 24.34
CA ALA A 129 6.30 1.00 25.28
C ALA A 129 7.31 0.38 26.25
N SER A 130 8.51 0.03 25.77
CA SER A 130 9.57 -0.55 26.61
C SER A 130 10.10 0.45 27.64
N LYS A 131 10.16 1.75 27.31
CA LYS A 131 10.55 2.80 28.26
C LYS A 131 9.45 3.09 29.28
N ALA A 132 8.19 3.03 28.86
CA ALA A 132 7.05 3.25 29.74
C ALA A 132 6.91 2.13 30.79
N ASP A 133 7.23 0.89 30.44
CA ASP A 133 7.25 -0.26 31.35
C ASP A 133 8.46 -1.18 31.09
N PRO A 134 9.64 -0.89 31.70
CA PRO A 134 10.88 -1.65 31.48
C PRO A 134 10.83 -3.13 31.91
N PHE A 135 9.90 -3.47 32.79
CA PHE A 135 9.69 -4.84 33.28
C PHE A 135 8.49 -5.52 32.61
N GLY A 136 7.73 -4.77 31.81
CA GLY A 136 6.56 -5.22 31.08
C GLY A 136 6.88 -6.18 29.94
N GLU A 137 5.80 -6.76 29.39
CA GLU A 137 5.88 -7.77 28.34
C GLU A 137 6.61 -7.28 27.08
N VAL A 138 6.31 -6.07 26.61
CA VAL A 138 6.94 -5.50 25.40
C VAL A 138 8.46 -5.34 25.59
N ALA A 139 8.91 -4.87 26.76
CA ALA A 139 10.33 -4.76 27.08
C ALA A 139 11.03 -6.13 27.17
N ASN A 140 10.35 -7.12 27.77
CA ASN A 140 10.85 -8.50 27.85
C ASN A 140 11.01 -9.13 26.45
N GLU A 141 10.02 -8.98 25.58
CA GLU A 141 10.06 -9.46 24.20
C GLU A 141 11.10 -8.71 23.36
N CYS A 142 11.23 -7.40 23.53
CA CYS A 142 12.26 -6.58 22.89
C CYS A 142 13.68 -7.08 23.24
N ARG A 143 13.93 -7.36 24.53
CA ARG A 143 15.18 -7.99 25.00
C ARG A 143 15.41 -9.34 24.34
N ARG A 144 14.38 -10.17 24.23
CA ARG A 144 14.48 -11.50 23.60
C ARG A 144 14.82 -11.44 22.12
N VAL A 145 14.11 -10.60 21.36
CA VAL A 145 14.35 -10.40 19.93
C VAL A 145 15.76 -9.88 19.69
N CYS A 146 16.20 -8.90 20.50
CA CYS A 146 17.52 -8.29 20.39
C CYS A 146 18.66 -9.13 21.00
N ARG A 147 18.36 -10.29 21.61
CA ARG A 147 19.32 -11.15 22.32
C ARG A 147 20.06 -10.44 23.47
N MET A 148 19.37 -9.54 24.17
CA MET A 148 19.90 -8.74 25.29
C MET A 148 19.44 -9.28 26.66
N GLN A 149 19.26 -10.60 26.77
CA GLN A 149 18.75 -11.25 27.98
C GLN A 149 19.87 -11.57 28.99
N GLU A 150 21.12 -11.56 28.55
CA GLU A 150 22.28 -11.97 29.37
C GLU A 150 23.00 -10.79 30.06
N THR A 151 22.64 -9.54 29.79
CA THR A 151 23.17 -8.36 30.50
C THR A 151 22.40 -8.10 31.79
N ILE A 152 22.45 -9.04 32.73
CA ILE A 152 22.20 -8.75 34.14
C ILE A 152 23.58 -8.47 34.74
N ASP A 153 24.01 -7.21 34.66
CA ASP A 153 25.23 -6.76 35.31
C ASP A 153 25.04 -6.93 36.82
N VAL A 154 25.98 -7.61 37.48
CA VAL A 154 25.87 -8.01 38.89
C VAL A 154 25.76 -6.80 39.83
N ASP A 155 26.11 -5.61 39.33
CA ASP A 155 26.15 -4.35 40.06
C ASP A 155 25.09 -3.30 39.60
N SER A 156 24.23 -3.62 38.61
CA SER A 156 23.23 -2.69 38.05
C SER A 156 21.88 -3.39 37.79
N VAL A 157 20.89 -3.08 38.61
CA VAL A 157 19.54 -3.73 38.64
C VAL A 157 18.63 -3.32 37.46
N SER A 158 19.14 -2.61 36.44
CA SER A 158 18.29 -2.16 35.33
C SER A 158 18.35 -3.15 34.15
N PRO A 159 17.21 -3.72 33.72
CA PRO A 159 17.16 -4.52 32.50
C PRO A 159 17.49 -3.64 31.28
N TRP A 160 18.09 -4.23 30.25
CA TRP A 160 18.33 -3.52 28.99
C TRP A 160 17.00 -3.09 28.36
N ILE A 161 16.95 -1.83 27.93
CA ILE A 161 15.90 -1.26 27.09
C ILE A 161 16.56 -0.46 25.96
N PRO A 162 15.96 -0.39 24.77
CA PRO A 162 16.52 0.39 23.67
C PRO A 162 16.57 1.88 24.04
N THR A 163 17.71 2.50 23.76
CA THR A 163 17.93 3.92 24.07
C THR A 163 16.95 4.81 23.29
N ASP A 164 16.70 4.47 22.03
CA ASP A 164 15.70 5.07 21.16
C ASP A 164 15.29 4.08 20.06
N HIS A 165 14.44 4.54 19.13
CA HIS A 165 14.00 3.75 17.99
C HIS A 165 15.16 3.34 17.06
N ARG A 166 16.24 4.13 16.97
CA ARG A 166 17.40 3.87 16.10
C ARG A 166 18.30 2.77 16.67
N ASP A 167 18.52 2.73 17.98
CA ASP A 167 19.22 1.63 18.67
C ASP A 167 18.49 0.30 18.45
N LEU A 168 17.16 0.31 18.54
CA LEU A 168 16.35 -0.86 18.22
C LEU A 168 16.46 -1.23 16.73
N ALA A 169 16.24 -0.28 15.83
CA ALA A 169 16.30 -0.50 14.39
C ALA A 169 17.68 -1.02 13.94
N ASN A 170 18.76 -0.54 14.53
CA ASN A 170 20.11 -1.02 14.21
C ASN A 170 20.28 -2.51 14.49
N ARG A 171 19.60 -3.04 15.51
CA ARG A 171 19.70 -4.45 15.92
C ARG A 171 18.83 -5.34 15.07
N ILE A 172 17.62 -4.87 14.74
CA ILE A 172 16.59 -5.73 14.14
C ILE A 172 16.34 -5.45 12.67
N LEU A 173 16.77 -4.35 12.08
CA LEU A 173 16.58 -4.04 10.67
C LEU A 173 17.92 -4.01 9.94
N HIS A 174 18.09 -4.95 9.02
CA HIS A 174 19.24 -5.03 8.12
C HIS A 174 18.76 -4.65 6.73
N THR A 175 19.38 -3.65 6.13
CA THR A 175 19.03 -3.17 4.79
C THR A 175 20.18 -3.36 3.83
N ALA A 176 19.90 -3.67 2.58
CA ALA A 176 20.92 -3.78 1.55
C ALA A 176 20.49 -3.15 0.23
N PHE A 177 21.27 -2.19 -0.26
CA PHE A 177 21.17 -1.74 -1.65
C PHE A 177 21.98 -2.70 -2.53
N MET A 178 21.31 -3.39 -3.46
CA MET A 178 21.92 -4.37 -4.36
C MET A 178 22.00 -3.80 -5.77
N GLY A 179 23.05 -2.99 -5.99
CA GLY A 179 23.31 -2.27 -7.22
C GLY A 179 23.98 -3.12 -8.31
N THR A 180 23.86 -2.64 -9.54
CA THR A 180 24.55 -3.14 -10.74
C THR A 180 25.26 -1.98 -11.42
N SER A 181 26.01 -2.24 -12.49
CA SER A 181 26.59 -1.22 -13.36
C SER A 181 25.56 -0.24 -13.94
N ASN A 182 24.28 -0.62 -13.95
CA ASN A 182 23.17 0.17 -14.46
C ASN A 182 22.46 1.01 -13.38
N SER A 183 22.80 0.82 -12.11
CA SER A 183 22.14 1.49 -10.99
C SER A 183 22.69 2.91 -10.81
N SER A 184 21.81 3.88 -10.56
CA SER A 184 22.21 5.27 -10.40
C SER A 184 22.85 5.53 -9.02
N SER A 185 23.73 6.52 -8.95
CA SER A 185 24.26 7.02 -7.68
C SER A 185 23.15 7.63 -6.80
N VAL A 186 22.07 8.10 -7.43
CA VAL A 186 20.93 8.75 -6.77
C VAL A 186 20.12 7.75 -5.96
N THR A 187 19.75 6.59 -6.52
CA THR A 187 18.98 5.56 -5.81
C THR A 187 19.78 4.95 -4.65
N ASN A 188 21.09 4.72 -4.86
CA ASN A 188 21.99 4.28 -3.79
C ASN A 188 22.08 5.32 -2.66
N SER A 189 22.24 6.60 -3.00
CA SER A 189 22.27 7.70 -2.02
C SER A 189 20.97 7.80 -1.22
N ARG A 190 19.80 7.69 -1.86
CA ARG A 190 18.49 7.68 -1.18
C ARG A 190 18.37 6.51 -0.21
N ALA A 191 18.75 5.30 -0.64
CA ALA A 191 18.73 4.12 0.22
C ALA A 191 19.62 4.30 1.45
N ALA A 192 20.86 4.77 1.26
CA ALA A 192 21.80 4.99 2.34
C ALA A 192 21.33 6.07 3.33
N ARG A 193 20.87 7.23 2.83
CA ARG A 193 20.37 8.34 3.67
C ARG A 193 19.13 7.94 4.46
N LEU A 194 18.20 7.20 3.85
CA LEU A 194 17.04 6.69 4.57
C LEU A 194 17.43 5.67 5.64
N ALA A 195 18.32 4.74 5.31
CA ALA A 195 18.81 3.74 6.24
C ALA A 195 19.52 4.39 7.44
N GLU A 196 20.27 5.47 7.21
CA GLU A 196 20.88 6.29 8.24
C GLU A 196 19.84 6.98 9.12
N SER A 197 18.84 7.65 8.54
CA SER A 197 17.75 8.30 9.30
C SER A 197 17.04 7.31 10.23
N ILE A 198 16.73 6.11 9.74
CA ILE A 198 16.08 5.04 10.53
C ILE A 198 17.04 4.42 11.56
N GLY A 199 18.35 4.41 11.28
CA GLY A 199 19.35 3.73 12.12
C GLY A 199 19.56 2.25 11.80
N SER A 200 19.07 1.77 10.65
CA SER A 200 19.23 0.36 10.25
C SER A 200 20.70 -0.02 9.97
N TYR A 201 21.03 -1.31 10.09
CA TYR A 201 22.33 -1.81 9.64
C TYR A 201 22.34 -1.94 8.11
N HIS A 202 22.97 -0.97 7.44
CA HIS A 202 22.93 -0.82 5.98
C HIS A 202 24.16 -1.36 5.28
N LEU A 203 23.95 -2.05 4.17
CA LEU A 203 24.99 -2.55 3.27
C LEU A 203 24.76 -2.04 1.84
N SER A 204 25.85 -1.81 1.12
CA SER A 204 25.83 -1.58 -0.32
C SER A 204 26.58 -2.73 -0.99
N ILE A 205 25.89 -3.45 -1.87
CA ILE A 205 26.37 -4.68 -2.51
C ILE A 205 26.32 -4.49 -4.02
N ASN A 206 27.43 -4.77 -4.70
CA ASN A 206 27.45 -4.89 -6.15
C ASN A 206 27.23 -6.37 -6.53
N ILE A 207 26.26 -6.63 -7.41
CA ILE A 207 25.92 -8.00 -7.86
C ILE A 207 26.40 -8.33 -9.29
N ASP A 208 27.12 -7.44 -9.96
CA ASP A 208 27.54 -7.60 -11.36
C ASP A 208 28.37 -8.87 -11.54
N ALA A 209 29.32 -9.14 -10.64
CA ALA A 209 30.15 -10.34 -10.70
C ALA A 209 29.33 -11.64 -10.67
N ILE A 210 28.20 -11.66 -9.95
CA ILE A 210 27.31 -12.83 -9.86
C ILE A 210 26.49 -12.94 -11.15
N VAL A 211 26.00 -11.82 -11.68
CA VAL A 211 25.27 -11.77 -12.96
C VAL A 211 26.17 -12.25 -14.09
N ASP A 212 27.37 -11.71 -14.19
CA ASP A 212 28.37 -12.05 -15.20
C ASP A 212 28.75 -13.54 -15.16
N ALA A 213 28.88 -14.11 -13.97
CA ALA A 213 29.14 -15.54 -13.80
C ALA A 213 28.02 -16.40 -14.40
N VAL A 214 26.75 -16.03 -14.16
CA VAL A 214 25.60 -16.75 -14.73
C VAL A 214 25.54 -16.60 -16.26
N LEU A 215 25.79 -15.39 -16.77
CA LEU A 215 25.82 -15.15 -18.22
C LEU A 215 26.97 -15.87 -18.90
N CYS A 216 28.14 -15.94 -18.25
CA CYS A 216 29.30 -16.70 -18.73
C CYS A 216 28.97 -18.20 -18.88
N VAL A 217 28.30 -18.81 -17.89
CA VAL A 217 27.85 -20.20 -17.98
C VAL A 217 26.90 -20.40 -19.16
N PHE A 218 25.95 -19.48 -19.37
CA PHE A 218 25.04 -19.53 -20.51
C PHE A 218 25.78 -19.43 -21.84
N GLN A 219 26.75 -18.51 -21.96
CA GLN A 219 27.55 -18.31 -23.16
C GLN A 219 28.41 -19.53 -23.48
N ILE A 220 29.12 -20.09 -22.49
CA ILE A 220 29.94 -21.29 -22.67
C ILE A 220 29.07 -22.48 -23.13
N THR A 221 27.87 -22.62 -22.57
CA THR A 221 26.98 -23.75 -22.86
C THR A 221 26.29 -23.63 -24.22
N THR A 222 25.88 -22.43 -24.63
CA THR A 222 25.02 -22.22 -25.81
C THR A 222 25.74 -21.59 -26.99
N GLY A 223 26.92 -21.01 -26.78
CA GLY A 223 27.66 -20.22 -27.76
C GLY A 223 27.04 -18.84 -28.05
N LYS A 224 25.99 -18.43 -27.32
CA LYS A 224 25.30 -17.14 -27.50
C LYS A 224 25.36 -16.29 -26.23
N MET A 225 25.52 -14.98 -26.42
CA MET A 225 25.45 -13.99 -25.35
C MET A 225 24.21 -13.12 -25.55
N PRO A 226 23.23 -13.10 -24.61
CA PRO A 226 22.07 -12.24 -24.72
C PRO A 226 22.47 -10.77 -24.63
N GLN A 227 21.74 -9.90 -25.35
CA GLN A 227 21.97 -8.45 -25.35
C GLN A 227 20.73 -7.68 -24.91
N PHE A 228 20.92 -6.52 -24.29
CA PHE A 228 19.83 -5.59 -24.01
C PHE A 228 19.25 -5.04 -25.32
N GLN A 229 17.98 -4.63 -25.29
CA GLN A 229 17.32 -4.09 -26.48
C GLN A 229 18.02 -2.80 -26.98
N SER A 230 18.54 -1.99 -26.06
CA SER A 230 19.35 -0.81 -26.37
C SER A 230 20.67 -1.15 -27.09
N SER A 231 21.15 -2.38 -26.95
CA SER A 231 22.36 -2.89 -27.62
C SER A 231 22.07 -3.78 -28.83
N GLY A 232 20.82 -3.80 -29.32
CA GLY A 232 20.42 -4.58 -30.50
C GLY A 232 19.88 -5.99 -30.22
N GLY A 233 19.69 -6.36 -28.96
CA GLY A 233 19.09 -7.63 -28.57
C GLY A 233 17.58 -7.70 -28.80
N THR A 234 17.02 -8.92 -28.78
CA THR A 234 15.57 -9.13 -28.87
C THR A 234 14.85 -8.80 -27.55
N LEU A 235 13.53 -8.59 -27.60
CA LEU A 235 12.70 -8.39 -26.40
C LEU A 235 12.84 -9.55 -25.41
N GLY A 236 13.00 -10.78 -25.90
CA GLY A 236 13.19 -11.95 -25.05
C GLY A 236 14.52 -11.94 -24.30
N GLU A 237 15.59 -11.48 -24.95
CA GLU A 237 16.91 -11.33 -24.33
C GLU A 237 16.90 -10.21 -23.28
N ASP A 238 16.33 -9.05 -23.61
CA ASP A 238 16.20 -7.91 -22.71
C ASP A 238 15.46 -8.31 -21.43
N LEU A 239 14.31 -8.97 -21.56
CA LEU A 239 13.55 -9.46 -20.41
C LEU A 239 14.32 -10.52 -19.63
N ALA A 240 15.07 -11.41 -20.29
CA ALA A 240 15.89 -12.41 -19.60
C ALA A 240 17.00 -11.77 -18.75
N LEU A 241 17.68 -10.75 -19.29
CA LEU A 241 18.72 -9.99 -18.60
C LEU A 241 18.18 -9.21 -17.40
N GLN A 242 17.01 -8.60 -17.51
CA GLN A 242 16.36 -7.94 -16.37
C GLN A 242 15.94 -8.96 -15.29
N ASN A 243 15.32 -10.06 -15.72
CA ASN A 243 14.83 -11.11 -14.82
C ASN A 243 15.98 -11.77 -14.04
N ILE A 244 17.14 -12.01 -14.65
CA ILE A 244 18.25 -12.67 -13.95
C ILE A 244 18.84 -11.76 -12.87
N GLN A 245 18.98 -10.46 -13.13
CA GLN A 245 19.37 -9.48 -12.12
C GLN A 245 18.37 -9.48 -10.94
N ALA A 246 17.07 -9.47 -11.24
CA ALA A 246 16.02 -9.47 -10.22
C ALA A 246 16.05 -10.75 -9.34
N ARG A 247 16.27 -11.92 -9.94
CA ARG A 247 16.36 -13.20 -9.21
C ARG A 247 17.65 -13.33 -8.40
N ILE A 248 18.77 -12.82 -8.89
CA ILE A 248 20.03 -12.84 -8.14
C ILE A 248 19.90 -12.03 -6.85
N ARG A 249 19.24 -10.85 -6.89
CA ARG A 249 18.96 -10.08 -5.67
C ARG A 249 18.17 -10.89 -4.63
N MET A 250 17.22 -11.72 -5.05
CA MET A 250 16.48 -12.61 -4.14
C MET A 250 17.39 -13.64 -3.49
N VAL A 251 18.22 -14.34 -4.29
CA VAL A 251 19.18 -15.34 -3.77
C VAL A 251 20.15 -14.70 -2.79
N THR A 252 20.70 -13.53 -3.13
CA THR A 252 21.59 -12.76 -2.26
C THR A 252 20.87 -12.33 -0.98
N ALA A 253 19.63 -11.85 -1.07
CA ALA A 253 18.85 -11.44 0.10
C ALA A 253 18.69 -12.56 1.13
N TYR A 254 18.33 -13.77 0.69
CA TYR A 254 18.18 -14.91 1.59
C TYR A 254 19.50 -15.38 2.21
N MET A 255 20.59 -15.35 1.45
CA MET A 255 21.92 -15.68 1.98
C MET A 255 22.32 -14.72 3.11
N PHE A 256 22.12 -13.41 2.89
CA PHE A 256 22.42 -12.40 3.90
C PHE A 256 21.47 -12.48 5.09
N ALA A 257 20.17 -12.72 4.87
CA ALA A 257 19.21 -12.89 5.94
C ALA A 257 19.56 -14.05 6.89
N GLN A 258 20.14 -15.13 6.36
CA GLN A 258 20.58 -16.27 7.14
C GLN A 258 21.90 -16.03 7.89
N LEU A 259 22.82 -15.24 7.35
CA LEU A 259 24.20 -15.13 7.86
C LEU A 259 24.55 -13.80 8.52
N LEU A 260 23.82 -12.72 8.28
CA LEU A 260 24.11 -11.43 8.92
C LEU A 260 24.04 -11.46 10.45
N PRO A 261 23.12 -12.20 11.10
CA PRO A 261 23.20 -12.39 12.55
C PRO A 261 24.57 -12.94 12.98
N TRP A 262 25.07 -13.99 12.30
CA TRP A 262 26.38 -14.59 12.54
C TRP A 262 27.53 -13.60 12.30
N VAL A 263 27.51 -12.85 11.21
CA VAL A 263 28.50 -11.78 10.92
C VAL A 263 28.55 -10.75 12.04
N ARG A 264 27.40 -10.47 12.67
CA ARG A 264 27.27 -9.51 13.77
C ARG A 264 27.52 -10.13 15.15
N GLY A 265 28.03 -11.35 15.23
CA GLY A 265 28.33 -12.03 16.49
C GLY A 265 27.09 -12.48 17.26
N THR A 266 25.96 -12.64 16.59
CA THR A 266 24.70 -13.10 17.17
C THR A 266 24.21 -14.38 16.48
N ASN A 267 23.25 -15.07 17.09
CA ASN A 267 22.62 -16.25 16.51
C ASN A 267 21.17 -15.95 16.11
N GLY A 268 20.67 -16.66 15.11
CA GLY A 268 19.30 -16.53 14.62
C GLY A 268 19.25 -16.38 13.11
N PHE A 269 18.10 -15.93 12.63
CA PHE A 269 17.84 -15.65 11.22
C PHE A 269 17.01 -14.38 11.12
N LEU A 270 17.11 -13.71 9.98
CA LEU A 270 16.31 -12.55 9.65
C LEU A 270 15.14 -12.98 8.75
N LEU A 271 13.96 -12.41 8.98
CA LEU A 271 12.83 -12.56 8.06
C LEU A 271 13.03 -11.63 6.86
N VAL A 272 13.01 -12.18 5.65
CA VAL A 272 13.13 -11.38 4.43
C VAL A 272 11.81 -10.65 4.19
N LEU A 273 11.88 -9.32 4.04
CA LEU A 273 10.74 -8.47 3.74
C LEU A 273 10.64 -8.19 2.24
N GLY A 274 9.47 -8.47 1.67
CA GLY A 274 9.11 -8.09 0.31
C GLY A 274 8.51 -6.68 0.26
N SER A 275 8.58 -6.06 -0.92
CA SER A 275 8.09 -4.69 -1.14
C SER A 275 7.25 -4.55 -2.41
N ALA A 276 6.53 -5.59 -2.82
CA ALA A 276 5.58 -5.49 -3.93
C ALA A 276 4.28 -4.87 -3.41
N ASN A 277 3.69 -3.89 -4.12
CA ASN A 277 2.41 -3.29 -3.73
C ASN A 277 1.20 -4.00 -4.37
N VAL A 278 -0.01 -3.64 -3.95
CA VAL A 278 -1.24 -4.30 -4.39
C VAL A 278 -1.52 -4.14 -5.88
N ASP A 279 -1.12 -3.01 -6.47
CA ASP A 279 -1.38 -2.66 -7.86
C ASP A 279 -0.47 -3.46 -8.81
N GLU A 280 0.81 -3.58 -8.45
CA GLU A 280 1.77 -4.44 -9.13
C GLU A 280 1.38 -5.92 -9.04
N GLY A 281 0.94 -6.38 -7.87
CA GLY A 281 0.41 -7.72 -7.69
C GLY A 281 -0.83 -7.98 -8.56
N LEU A 282 -1.76 -7.02 -8.61
CA LEU A 282 -2.98 -7.13 -9.42
C LEU A 282 -2.68 -7.23 -10.91
N ARG A 283 -1.73 -6.43 -11.38
CA ARG A 283 -1.28 -6.39 -12.78
C ARG A 283 -0.32 -7.55 -13.12
N GLY A 284 0.32 -8.12 -12.11
CA GLY A 284 1.42 -9.07 -12.20
C GLY A 284 2.71 -8.46 -12.78
N TYR A 285 2.95 -7.17 -12.49
CA TYR A 285 4.15 -6.43 -12.86
C TYR A 285 5.27 -6.68 -11.84
N MET A 286 5.81 -7.90 -11.89
CA MET A 286 6.94 -8.34 -11.06
C MET A 286 7.63 -9.52 -11.74
N THR A 287 8.89 -9.79 -11.42
CA THR A 287 9.57 -11.00 -11.89
C THR A 287 9.21 -12.16 -10.98
N LYS A 288 8.78 -13.28 -11.55
CA LYS A 288 8.49 -14.46 -10.73
C LYS A 288 9.79 -14.96 -10.06
N TYR A 289 9.78 -15.04 -8.72
CA TYR A 289 10.91 -15.39 -7.87
C TYR A 289 12.05 -14.35 -7.80
N ASP A 290 11.74 -13.06 -7.95
CA ASP A 290 12.64 -11.97 -7.52
C ASP A 290 12.35 -11.58 -6.05
N CYS A 291 12.80 -10.39 -5.62
CA CYS A 291 12.54 -9.87 -4.27
C CYS A 291 11.05 -9.59 -3.95
N SER A 292 10.13 -9.77 -4.90
CA SER A 292 8.69 -9.89 -4.62
C SER A 292 8.33 -11.20 -3.91
N SER A 293 9.23 -12.18 -3.95
CA SER A 293 9.18 -13.46 -3.23
C SER A 293 10.09 -13.40 -2.01
N ALA A 294 9.48 -13.25 -0.84
CA ALA A 294 10.09 -13.04 0.45
C ALA A 294 9.29 -13.83 1.52
N ASP A 295 9.61 -13.66 2.80
CA ASP A 295 8.88 -14.35 3.87
C ASP A 295 7.58 -13.63 4.21
N LEU A 296 7.63 -12.30 4.28
CA LEU A 296 6.51 -11.43 4.64
C LEU A 296 6.50 -10.17 3.78
N ASN A 297 5.32 -9.63 3.47
CA ASN A 297 5.18 -8.36 2.77
C ASN A 297 4.18 -7.42 3.49
N PRO A 298 4.65 -6.41 4.23
CA PRO A 298 3.76 -5.53 4.99
C PRO A 298 2.96 -4.56 4.11
N ILE A 299 3.32 -4.38 2.84
CA ILE A 299 2.67 -3.43 1.91
C ILE A 299 1.92 -4.11 0.75
N GLY A 300 1.91 -5.44 0.70
CA GLY A 300 1.37 -6.20 -0.44
C GLY A 300 -0.12 -6.06 -0.71
N ALA A 301 -0.87 -5.46 0.23
CA ALA A 301 -2.25 -5.08 0.04
C ALA A 301 -2.50 -3.57 0.19
N ILE A 302 -1.49 -2.71 0.00
CA ILE A 302 -1.62 -1.25 0.05
C ILE A 302 -1.37 -0.68 -1.36
N SER A 303 -2.16 0.33 -1.76
CA SER A 303 -2.02 0.97 -3.07
C SER A 303 -0.77 1.82 -3.19
N LYS A 304 -0.21 1.94 -4.41
CA LYS A 304 0.97 2.77 -4.66
C LYS A 304 0.75 4.23 -4.22
N LEU A 305 -0.46 4.74 -4.45
CA LEU A 305 -0.82 6.11 -4.09
C LEU A 305 -0.89 6.29 -2.58
N ASP A 306 -1.44 5.32 -1.84
CA ASP A 306 -1.49 5.39 -0.38
C ASP A 306 -0.08 5.28 0.23
N LEU A 307 0.79 4.45 -0.34
CA LEU A 307 2.20 4.38 0.07
C LEU A 307 2.91 5.72 -0.10
N LYS A 308 2.72 6.41 -1.23
CA LYS A 308 3.29 7.75 -1.44
C LYS A 308 2.76 8.76 -0.42
N ARG A 309 1.44 8.75 -0.13
CA ARG A 309 0.87 9.65 0.89
C ARG A 309 1.39 9.32 2.29
N MET A 310 1.52 8.03 2.61
CA MET A 310 2.11 7.56 3.87
C MET A 310 3.55 8.06 4.04
N LEU A 311 4.38 7.99 3.01
CA LEU A 311 5.77 8.52 3.06
C LEU A 311 5.80 10.03 3.31
N VAL A 312 4.91 10.79 2.65
CA VAL A 312 4.78 12.24 2.86
C VAL A 312 4.32 12.58 4.26
N TRP A 313 3.39 11.80 4.83
CA TRP A 313 2.97 11.95 6.23
C TRP A 313 4.12 11.61 7.20
N ALA A 314 4.77 10.47 6.98
CA ALA A 314 5.85 9.96 7.81
C ALA A 314 7.08 10.88 7.85
N ARG A 315 7.32 11.68 6.81
CA ARG A 315 8.40 12.68 6.80
C ARG A 315 8.26 13.67 7.97
N ILE A 316 7.02 14.04 8.31
CA ILE A 316 6.71 15.02 9.36
C ILE A 316 6.67 14.29 10.70
N GLU A 317 5.96 13.16 10.77
CA GLU A 317 5.77 12.39 12.00
C GLU A 317 7.11 11.91 12.60
N TYR A 318 8.05 11.49 11.75
CA TYR A 318 9.33 10.93 12.18
C TYR A 318 10.56 11.81 11.90
N ASP A 319 10.36 13.07 11.46
CA ASP A 319 11.44 13.99 11.08
C ASP A 319 12.43 13.38 10.05
N MET A 320 11.88 12.81 8.98
CA MET A 320 12.62 12.12 7.92
C MET A 320 12.42 12.81 6.57
N PRO A 321 13.04 13.97 6.31
CA PRO A 321 12.81 14.78 5.10
C PRO A 321 13.13 14.04 3.79
N ILE A 322 14.02 13.04 3.84
CA ILE A 322 14.36 12.17 2.69
C ILE A 322 13.13 11.45 2.10
N LEU A 323 12.09 11.20 2.91
CA LEU A 323 10.88 10.52 2.44
C LEU A 323 10.09 11.33 1.40
N GLU A 324 10.17 12.67 1.44
CA GLU A 324 9.55 13.52 0.42
C GLU A 324 10.26 13.40 -0.93
N GLU A 325 11.59 13.41 -0.92
CA GLU A 325 12.39 13.20 -2.13
C GLU A 325 12.06 11.84 -2.77
N ILE A 326 11.95 10.79 -1.94
CA ILE A 326 11.62 9.43 -2.40
C ILE A 326 10.18 9.36 -2.95
N ALA A 327 9.21 9.98 -2.27
CA ALA A 327 7.81 9.95 -2.71
C ALA A 327 7.59 10.68 -4.05
N SER A 328 8.33 11.77 -4.27
CA SER A 328 8.28 12.59 -5.49
C SER A 328 9.10 12.00 -6.64
N ALA A 329 10.01 11.07 -6.38
CA ALA A 329 10.80 10.45 -7.43
C ALA A 329 9.93 9.69 -8.45
N PRO A 330 10.27 9.74 -9.75
CA PRO A 330 9.58 8.98 -10.78
C PRO A 330 9.81 7.47 -10.55
N PRO A 331 8.75 6.64 -10.58
CA PRO A 331 8.88 5.20 -10.44
C PRO A 331 9.58 4.61 -11.67
N THR A 332 10.79 4.10 -11.47
CA THR A 332 11.64 3.55 -12.53
C THR A 332 12.36 2.29 -12.05
N ALA A 333 12.50 1.31 -12.93
CA ALA A 333 13.32 0.12 -12.69
C ALA A 333 14.69 0.26 -13.36
N GLU A 334 15.74 0.45 -12.55
CA GLU A 334 17.14 0.58 -13.02
C GLU A 334 17.76 -0.78 -13.39
N LEU A 335 17.13 -1.51 -14.32
CA LEU A 335 17.55 -2.85 -14.77
C LEU A 335 18.13 -2.86 -16.19
N ARG A 336 18.08 -1.72 -16.89
CA ARG A 336 18.60 -1.50 -18.25
C ARG A 336 19.75 -0.50 -18.23
N PRO A 337 20.73 -0.59 -19.15
CA PRO A 337 21.74 0.44 -19.33
C PRO A 337 21.10 1.79 -19.66
N ILE A 338 21.57 2.86 -19.01
CA ILE A 338 21.18 4.23 -19.35
C ILE A 338 21.85 4.57 -20.67
N VAL A 339 21.06 4.82 -21.72
CA VAL A 339 21.60 5.27 -23.00
C VAL A 339 21.84 6.78 -22.88
N ALA A 340 23.11 7.18 -22.75
CA ALA A 340 23.49 8.58 -22.91
C ALA A 340 23.19 8.98 -24.36
N THR A 341 22.19 9.83 -24.58
CA THR A 341 22.03 10.49 -25.87
C THR A 341 23.05 11.61 -25.97
N ASP A 342 23.85 11.61 -27.04
CA ASP A 342 24.83 12.64 -27.38
C ASP A 342 24.13 14.01 -27.57
N GLY A 343 24.03 14.77 -26.49
CA GLY A 343 23.52 16.14 -26.47
C GLY A 343 23.63 16.68 -25.05
N GLU A 344 24.20 17.87 -24.89
CA GLU A 344 24.45 18.55 -23.62
C GLU A 344 23.14 18.87 -22.87
N GLY A 345 22.59 17.85 -22.23
CA GLY A 345 21.43 17.87 -21.35
C GLY A 345 21.34 16.50 -20.71
N GLU A 346 21.30 16.46 -19.37
CA GLU A 346 21.21 15.26 -18.55
C GLU A 346 20.18 14.27 -19.12
N GLY A 347 20.66 13.24 -19.82
CA GLY A 347 19.84 12.27 -20.55
C GLY A 347 19.18 11.26 -19.63
N GLU A 348 18.24 11.70 -18.79
CA GLU A 348 17.34 10.86 -18.00
C GLU A 348 16.15 10.39 -18.87
N HIS A 349 16.37 9.40 -19.72
CA HIS A 349 15.26 8.65 -20.32
C HIS A 349 15.24 7.20 -19.82
N THR A 350 15.15 7.04 -18.50
CA THR A 350 14.73 5.77 -17.89
C THR A 350 13.22 5.65 -18.05
N GLN A 351 12.75 4.64 -18.80
CA GLN A 351 11.32 4.36 -18.98
C GLN A 351 10.64 4.18 -17.61
N THR A 352 9.52 4.88 -17.39
CA THR A 352 8.77 4.75 -16.12
C THR A 352 7.98 3.46 -16.06
N ASP A 353 7.68 3.00 -14.84
CA ASP A 353 6.86 1.79 -14.64
C ASP A 353 5.45 1.93 -15.25
N GLU A 354 4.86 3.13 -15.19
CA GLU A 354 3.54 3.40 -15.77
C GLU A 354 3.55 3.35 -17.31
N ASP A 355 4.64 3.83 -17.93
CA ASP A 355 4.84 3.74 -19.38
C ASP A 355 4.98 2.28 -19.84
N ASP A 356 5.76 1.47 -19.10
CA ASP A 356 5.93 0.05 -19.42
C ASP A 356 4.65 -0.77 -19.20
N MET A 357 3.92 -0.49 -18.11
CA MET A 357 2.61 -1.10 -17.88
C MET A 357 1.56 -0.63 -18.89
N GLY A 358 1.74 0.57 -19.45
CA GLY A 358 0.81 1.24 -20.35
C GLY A 358 -0.50 1.65 -19.68
N MET A 359 -0.44 1.95 -18.38
CA MET A 359 -1.52 2.40 -17.50
C MET A 359 -0.93 3.01 -16.22
N THR A 360 -1.61 4.02 -15.66
CA THR A 360 -1.18 4.65 -14.41
C THR A 360 -1.58 3.83 -13.19
N TYR A 361 -0.92 4.06 -12.05
CA TYR A 361 -1.29 3.45 -10.77
C TYR A 361 -2.71 3.86 -10.33
N GLU A 362 -3.14 5.09 -10.67
CA GLU A 362 -4.52 5.53 -10.42
C GLU A 362 -5.54 4.71 -11.23
N GLU A 363 -5.25 4.45 -12.51
CA GLU A 363 -6.08 3.58 -13.35
C GLU A 363 -6.12 2.14 -12.82
N LEU A 364 -4.97 1.61 -12.38
CA LEU A 364 -4.89 0.28 -11.76
C LEU A 364 -5.75 0.16 -10.51
N GLY A 365 -5.72 1.16 -9.62
CA GLY A 365 -6.59 1.21 -8.45
C GLY A 365 -8.08 1.20 -8.83
N HIS A 366 -8.48 1.96 -9.86
CA HIS A 366 -9.85 1.91 -10.38
C HIS A 366 -10.24 0.54 -10.93
N PHE A 367 -9.37 -0.09 -11.72
CA PHE A 367 -9.62 -1.45 -12.23
C PHE A 367 -9.70 -2.48 -11.10
N GLY A 368 -8.85 -2.36 -10.08
CA GLY A 368 -8.84 -3.20 -8.88
C GLY A 368 -10.17 -3.15 -8.14
N ARG A 369 -10.62 -1.96 -7.77
CA ARG A 369 -11.89 -1.72 -7.08
C ARG A 369 -13.09 -2.20 -7.91
N LEU A 370 -13.11 -1.93 -9.22
CA LEU A 370 -14.19 -2.39 -10.09
C LEU A 370 -14.24 -3.92 -10.22
N ARG A 371 -13.09 -4.56 -10.39
CA ARG A 371 -12.98 -6.02 -10.51
C ARG A 371 -13.43 -6.73 -9.24
N LYS A 372 -12.94 -6.30 -8.07
CA LYS A 372 -13.17 -7.01 -6.80
C LYS A 372 -14.42 -6.53 -6.06
N LEU A 373 -14.53 -5.24 -5.79
CA LEU A 373 -15.64 -4.69 -4.99
C LEU A 373 -16.93 -4.61 -5.81
N SER A 374 -16.87 -4.07 -7.03
CA SER A 374 -18.02 -4.01 -7.93
C SER A 374 -18.25 -5.30 -8.73
N ARG A 375 -17.43 -6.35 -8.52
CA ARG A 375 -17.54 -7.67 -9.18
C ARG A 375 -17.63 -7.60 -10.71
N CYS A 376 -16.94 -6.63 -11.32
CA CYS A 376 -17.02 -6.40 -12.75
C CYS A 376 -16.07 -7.32 -13.53
N GLY A 377 -16.61 -8.08 -14.49
CA GLY A 377 -15.83 -8.65 -15.61
C GLY A 377 -15.56 -7.62 -16.72
N PRO A 378 -14.94 -8.01 -17.85
CA PRO A 378 -14.51 -7.05 -18.89
C PRO A 378 -15.64 -6.17 -19.43
N VAL A 379 -16.77 -6.78 -19.78
CA VAL A 379 -17.90 -6.05 -20.39
C VAL A 379 -18.59 -5.10 -19.40
N SER A 380 -18.82 -5.54 -18.16
CA SER A 380 -19.42 -4.70 -17.13
C SER A 380 -18.50 -3.57 -16.70
N MET A 381 -17.18 -3.83 -16.64
CA MET A 381 -16.17 -2.81 -16.34
C MET A 381 -16.16 -1.74 -17.44
N PHE A 382 -16.13 -2.15 -18.71
CA PHE A 382 -16.22 -1.23 -19.85
C PHE A 382 -17.47 -0.34 -19.77
N ARG A 383 -18.65 -0.93 -19.54
CA ARG A 383 -19.91 -0.17 -19.43
C ARG A 383 -19.87 0.89 -18.32
N LYS A 384 -19.28 0.55 -17.17
CA LYS A 384 -19.18 1.45 -16.03
C LYS A 384 -18.16 2.56 -16.29
N LEU A 385 -16.97 2.20 -16.78
CA LEU A 385 -15.90 3.15 -17.09
C LEU A 385 -16.24 4.10 -18.23
N ARG A 386 -16.99 3.65 -19.23
CA ARG A 386 -17.48 4.53 -20.29
C ARG A 386 -18.31 5.70 -19.74
N VAL A 387 -19.05 5.49 -18.64
CA VAL A 387 -19.85 6.54 -18.01
C VAL A 387 -18.99 7.39 -17.08
N THR A 388 -18.11 6.77 -16.30
CA THR A 388 -17.31 7.49 -15.28
C THR A 388 -16.09 8.21 -15.87
N TRP A 389 -15.51 7.71 -16.96
CA TRP A 389 -14.39 8.34 -17.67
C TRP A 389 -14.90 9.08 -18.91
N SER A 390 -15.76 10.07 -18.68
CA SER A 390 -16.36 10.90 -19.75
C SER A 390 -15.33 11.69 -20.57
N HIS A 391 -14.11 11.84 -20.07
CA HIS A 391 -12.99 12.49 -20.75
C HIS A 391 -12.31 11.58 -21.80
N LEU A 392 -12.65 10.29 -21.88
CA LEU A 392 -12.12 9.33 -22.85
C LEU A 392 -13.20 8.86 -23.82
N SER A 393 -12.80 8.54 -25.05
CA SER A 393 -13.69 7.92 -26.04
C SER A 393 -14.00 6.46 -25.69
N SER A 394 -15.12 5.92 -26.20
CA SER A 394 -15.46 4.51 -26.02
C SER A 394 -14.35 3.57 -26.51
N ASP A 395 -13.65 3.89 -27.60
CA ASP A 395 -12.51 3.11 -28.09
C ASP A 395 -11.32 3.14 -27.12
N GLN A 396 -10.98 4.31 -26.56
CA GLN A 396 -9.90 4.44 -25.58
C GLN A 396 -10.19 3.64 -24.30
N VAL A 397 -11.41 3.73 -23.78
CA VAL A 397 -11.83 2.94 -22.61
C VAL A 397 -11.78 1.44 -22.92
N ALA A 398 -12.24 1.02 -24.10
CA ALA A 398 -12.18 -0.37 -24.53
C ALA A 398 -10.74 -0.88 -24.60
N LYS A 399 -9.81 -0.11 -25.17
CA LYS A 399 -8.38 -0.46 -25.23
C LYS A 399 -7.78 -0.63 -23.84
N LYS A 400 -8.05 0.30 -22.91
CA LYS A 400 -7.56 0.22 -21.53
C LYS A 400 -8.11 -1.00 -20.77
N VAL A 401 -9.42 -1.25 -20.85
CA VAL A 401 -10.07 -2.43 -20.22
C VAL A 401 -9.53 -3.74 -20.78
N LYS A 402 -9.39 -3.85 -22.11
CA LYS A 402 -8.84 -5.03 -22.75
C LYS A 402 -7.39 -5.28 -22.34
N ARG A 403 -6.56 -4.23 -22.31
CA ARG A 403 -5.16 -4.30 -21.87
C ARG A 403 -5.07 -4.76 -20.42
N PHE A 404 -5.86 -4.19 -19.52
CA PHE A 404 -5.93 -4.62 -18.11
C PHE A 404 -6.25 -6.12 -17.99
N PHE A 405 -7.34 -6.60 -18.59
CA PHE A 405 -7.74 -8.01 -18.48
C PHE A 405 -6.77 -8.97 -19.14
N TYR A 406 -6.17 -8.61 -20.27
CA TYR A 406 -5.12 -9.40 -20.91
C TYR A 406 -3.98 -9.65 -19.93
N TYR A 407 -3.43 -8.58 -19.38
CA TYR A 407 -2.27 -8.65 -18.52
C TYR A 407 -2.54 -9.23 -17.13
N TYR A 408 -3.70 -8.92 -16.54
CA TYR A 408 -4.19 -9.61 -15.34
C TYR A 408 -4.23 -11.12 -15.57
N SER A 409 -4.78 -11.57 -16.70
CA SER A 409 -4.99 -12.99 -16.98
C SER A 409 -3.71 -13.75 -17.32
N VAL A 410 -2.78 -13.15 -18.07
CA VAL A 410 -1.51 -13.81 -18.42
C VAL A 410 -0.57 -13.92 -17.22
N ASN A 411 -0.63 -12.95 -16.30
CA ASN A 411 0.24 -12.93 -15.13
C ASN A 411 -0.38 -13.51 -13.85
N ARG A 412 -1.64 -13.97 -13.87
CA ARG A 412 -2.30 -14.45 -12.66
C ARG A 412 -1.56 -15.59 -11.97
N HIS A 413 -0.88 -16.44 -12.75
CA HIS A 413 -0.03 -17.51 -12.23
C HIS A 413 1.12 -17.06 -11.31
N LYS A 414 1.46 -15.76 -11.29
CA LYS A 414 2.43 -15.19 -10.36
C LYS A 414 1.83 -15.02 -8.96
N MET A 415 0.51 -14.78 -8.86
CA MET A 415 -0.19 -14.61 -7.58
C MET A 415 -0.32 -15.90 -6.77
N CYS A 416 -0.24 -17.06 -7.42
CA CYS A 416 -0.26 -18.35 -6.72
C CYS A 416 0.98 -18.59 -5.86
N THR A 417 2.06 -17.83 -6.08
CA THR A 417 3.33 -17.96 -5.34
C THR A 417 3.83 -16.61 -4.86
N ILE A 418 2.95 -15.60 -4.74
CA ILE A 418 3.32 -14.31 -4.18
C ILE A 418 3.55 -14.44 -2.67
N THR A 419 4.41 -13.60 -2.12
CA THR A 419 4.64 -13.48 -0.68
C THR A 419 3.34 -13.20 0.08
N PRO A 420 3.09 -13.89 1.21
CA PRO A 420 1.99 -13.55 2.11
C PRO A 420 2.08 -12.09 2.58
N ALA A 421 0.98 -11.35 2.41
CA ALA A 421 0.96 -9.92 2.69
C ALA A 421 0.02 -9.55 3.84
N TYR A 422 0.33 -8.45 4.54
CA TYR A 422 -0.63 -7.78 5.42
C TYR A 422 -1.89 -7.42 4.62
N HIS A 423 -3.06 -7.60 5.23
CA HIS A 423 -4.33 -7.28 4.57
C HIS A 423 -4.77 -5.85 4.92
N ALA A 424 -4.93 -5.00 3.91
CA ALA A 424 -5.41 -3.62 4.07
C ALA A 424 -6.54 -3.32 3.08
N GLU A 425 -6.25 -3.36 1.78
CA GLU A 425 -7.20 -2.98 0.73
C GLU A 425 -8.27 -4.04 0.47
N GLY A 426 -9.53 -3.60 0.39
CA GLY A 426 -10.68 -4.46 0.07
C GLY A 426 -10.67 -5.04 -1.35
N TYR A 427 -9.72 -4.65 -2.20
CA TYR A 427 -9.56 -5.19 -3.55
C TYR A 427 -8.32 -6.06 -3.78
N SER A 428 -7.63 -6.45 -2.70
CA SER A 428 -6.43 -7.29 -2.75
C SER A 428 -6.56 -8.48 -3.72
N PRO A 429 -5.53 -8.77 -4.53
CA PRO A 429 -5.51 -9.89 -5.46
C PRO A 429 -4.98 -11.20 -4.84
N ASP A 430 -4.74 -11.27 -3.51
CA ASP A 430 -4.25 -12.48 -2.84
C ASP A 430 -5.05 -13.74 -3.20
N ASP A 431 -4.37 -14.78 -3.70
CA ASP A 431 -4.99 -16.01 -4.17
C ASP A 431 -5.15 -17.06 -3.05
N ASN A 432 -4.50 -16.87 -1.89
CA ASN A 432 -4.47 -17.88 -0.82
C ASN A 432 -5.73 -17.89 0.04
N ARG A 433 -6.33 -16.71 0.26
CA ARG A 433 -7.45 -16.54 1.19
C ARG A 433 -8.53 -15.61 0.66
N PHE A 434 -8.16 -14.51 0.00
CA PHE A 434 -9.10 -13.42 -0.23
C PHE A 434 -9.74 -13.38 -1.63
N ASP A 435 -8.99 -13.64 -2.70
CA ASP A 435 -9.43 -13.58 -4.09
C ASP A 435 -9.16 -14.90 -4.83
N LEU A 436 -9.86 -15.97 -4.43
CA LEU A 436 -9.78 -17.28 -5.08
C LEU A 436 -10.22 -17.19 -6.55
N ARG A 437 -9.29 -17.42 -7.49
CA ARG A 437 -9.51 -17.29 -8.94
C ARG A 437 -8.84 -18.42 -9.72
N GLN A 438 -9.20 -18.55 -10.99
CA GLN A 438 -8.42 -19.38 -11.92
C GLN A 438 -7.05 -18.72 -12.10
N PHE A 439 -6.02 -19.51 -12.37
CA PHE A 439 -4.69 -19.00 -12.76
C PHE A 439 -4.32 -19.36 -14.20
N LEU A 440 -5.06 -20.27 -14.82
CA LEU A 440 -4.98 -20.61 -16.24
C LEU A 440 -6.22 -20.07 -16.97
N TYR A 441 -6.08 -18.90 -17.58
CA TYR A 441 -7.14 -18.25 -18.35
C TYR A 441 -6.95 -18.41 -19.85
N ASN A 442 -8.04 -18.35 -20.62
CA ASN A 442 -7.97 -17.93 -22.01
C ASN A 442 -7.72 -16.42 -22.06
N THR A 443 -6.46 -16.03 -22.23
CA THR A 443 -5.99 -14.63 -22.19
C THR A 443 -6.51 -13.77 -23.34
N ARG A 444 -7.10 -14.37 -24.38
CA ARG A 444 -7.70 -13.63 -25.50
C ARG A 444 -9.08 -13.07 -25.17
N TRP A 445 -9.75 -13.59 -24.14
CA TRP A 445 -11.10 -13.14 -23.71
C TRP A 445 -12.08 -12.98 -24.89
N THR A 446 -12.04 -13.92 -25.85
CA THR A 446 -12.59 -13.75 -27.20
C THR A 446 -14.03 -13.26 -27.22
N ARG A 447 -14.91 -13.90 -26.44
CA ARG A 447 -16.33 -13.53 -26.35
C ARG A 447 -16.51 -12.14 -25.75
N GLN A 448 -15.83 -11.85 -24.64
CA GLN A 448 -15.98 -10.61 -23.89
C GLN A 448 -15.44 -9.42 -24.69
N PHE A 449 -14.29 -9.59 -25.35
CA PHE A 449 -13.68 -8.54 -26.15
C PHE A 449 -14.48 -8.25 -27.42
N ALA A 450 -15.01 -9.27 -28.10
CA ALA A 450 -15.92 -9.08 -29.23
C ALA A 450 -17.22 -8.35 -28.81
N MET A 451 -17.72 -8.62 -27.61
CA MET A 451 -18.89 -7.92 -27.07
C MET A 451 -18.58 -6.43 -26.80
N ILE A 452 -17.40 -6.11 -26.28
CA ILE A 452 -16.94 -4.73 -26.11
C ILE A 452 -16.86 -4.04 -27.48
N ASP A 453 -16.27 -4.68 -28.50
CA ASP A 453 -16.16 -4.11 -29.85
C ASP A 453 -17.52 -3.80 -30.48
N ASN A 454 -18.49 -4.68 -30.27
CA ASN A 454 -19.86 -4.44 -30.72
C ASN A 454 -20.52 -3.25 -29.99
N LEU A 455 -20.20 -3.03 -28.71
CA LEU A 455 -20.71 -1.89 -27.95
C LEU A 455 -20.07 -0.58 -28.40
N VAL A 456 -18.75 -0.57 -28.65
CA VAL A 456 -18.04 0.59 -29.20
C VAL A 456 -18.63 0.99 -30.55
N ARG A 457 -18.82 0.02 -31.46
CA ARG A 457 -19.45 0.29 -32.77
C ARG A 457 -20.86 0.87 -32.66
N LYS A 458 -21.67 0.43 -31.69
CA LYS A 458 -23.00 0.99 -31.45
C LYS A 458 -22.95 2.42 -30.93
N ASP A 459 -21.99 2.72 -30.05
CA ASP A 459 -21.82 4.09 -29.54
C ASP A 459 -21.40 5.04 -30.67
N GLU A 460 -20.48 4.64 -31.55
CA GLU A 460 -20.06 5.42 -32.72
C GLU A 460 -21.21 5.70 -33.70
N GLN A 461 -22.07 4.70 -33.94
CA GLN A 461 -23.27 4.86 -34.75
C GLN A 461 -24.26 5.85 -34.11
N ASN A 462 -24.48 5.75 -32.80
CA ASN A 462 -25.39 6.65 -32.09
C ASN A 462 -24.90 8.11 -32.08
N VAL A 463 -23.59 8.32 -31.94
CA VAL A 463 -22.99 9.67 -32.05
C VAL A 463 -23.18 10.22 -33.45
N THR A 464 -22.94 9.41 -34.49
CA THR A 464 -23.10 9.81 -35.90
C THR A 464 -24.55 10.23 -36.19
N VAL A 465 -25.53 9.44 -35.72
CA VAL A 465 -26.97 9.74 -35.88
C VAL A 465 -27.36 11.01 -35.12
N ALA A 466 -26.87 11.21 -33.88
CA ALA A 466 -27.13 12.41 -33.10
C ALA A 466 -26.56 13.69 -33.77
N SER A 467 -25.35 13.62 -34.33
CA SER A 467 -24.75 14.73 -35.09
C SER A 467 -25.47 15.02 -36.42
N SER A 468 -26.06 14.01 -37.07
CA SER A 468 -26.82 14.21 -38.32
C SER A 468 -28.21 14.84 -38.11
N ASN A 469 -28.75 14.80 -36.90
CA ASN A 469 -30.04 15.39 -36.54
C ASN A 469 -29.96 16.86 -36.10
N ILE A 470 -28.77 17.45 -36.04
CA ILE A 470 -28.59 18.89 -35.82
C ILE A 470 -28.59 19.58 -37.19
N LYS A 471 -29.77 20.00 -37.69
CA LYS A 471 -29.87 20.86 -38.87
C LYS A 471 -29.35 22.27 -38.53
N PRO A 472 -28.55 22.92 -39.40
CA PRO A 472 -28.26 24.34 -39.24
C PRO A 472 -29.56 25.13 -39.49
N LEU A 473 -29.92 25.99 -38.54
CA LEU A 473 -30.94 27.02 -38.75
C LEU A 473 -30.47 27.91 -39.92
N SER A 474 -31.11 27.74 -41.08
CA SER A 474 -30.89 28.59 -42.25
C SER A 474 -31.33 30.01 -41.92
N ILE A 475 -30.38 30.94 -41.88
CA ILE A 475 -30.65 32.38 -41.83
C ILE A 475 -31.33 32.77 -43.15
N GLY A 476 -32.66 32.93 -43.09
CA GLY A 476 -33.45 33.47 -44.18
C GLY A 476 -33.09 34.93 -44.43
N ARG A 477 -32.70 35.23 -45.66
CA ARG A 477 -32.37 36.56 -46.19
C ARG A 477 -33.64 37.44 -46.17
N VAL A 478 -33.76 38.33 -45.19
CA VAL A 478 -34.81 39.37 -45.18
C VAL A 478 -34.32 40.60 -45.93
N LYS A 479 -35.11 41.02 -46.93
CA LYS A 479 -34.91 42.22 -47.74
C LYS A 479 -35.02 43.48 -46.89
N SER A 480 -34.15 44.44 -47.18
CA SER A 480 -34.13 45.79 -46.63
C SER A 480 -35.33 46.63 -47.10
N THR A 481 -36.12 47.17 -46.18
CA THR A 481 -36.91 48.39 -46.38
C THR A 481 -37.05 49.15 -45.06
N GLY A 482 -36.53 50.37 -45.03
CA GLY A 482 -37.18 51.56 -44.44
C GLY A 482 -37.37 51.67 -42.92
N SER A 483 -36.52 52.49 -42.30
CA SER A 483 -36.83 53.55 -41.30
C SER A 483 -37.92 53.31 -40.24
N SER A 484 -37.53 53.33 -38.96
CA SER A 484 -37.93 54.39 -38.02
C SER A 484 -37.41 54.11 -36.60
N SER A 485 -37.03 55.21 -35.95
CA SER A 485 -36.65 55.37 -34.55
C SER A 485 -37.73 54.92 -33.56
N ILE A 486 -37.33 54.45 -32.38
CA ILE A 486 -37.71 54.98 -31.04
C ILE A 486 -37.02 54.13 -29.95
N ALA A 487 -36.74 54.81 -28.84
CA ALA A 487 -35.84 54.45 -27.75
C ALA A 487 -36.47 53.56 -26.64
N ASN A 488 -35.54 53.14 -25.75
CA ASN A 488 -35.65 52.96 -24.30
C ASN A 488 -35.69 51.54 -23.70
N GLY A 489 -34.67 51.30 -22.86
CA GLY A 489 -34.73 50.58 -21.58
C GLY A 489 -34.65 49.06 -21.67
N THR A 490 -33.96 48.30 -20.82
CA THR A 490 -33.37 48.54 -19.49
C THR A 490 -32.53 47.29 -19.18
N LEU A 491 -31.25 47.46 -18.79
CA LEU A 491 -30.53 46.83 -17.66
C LEU A 491 -31.08 45.46 -17.15
N LEU A 492 -30.32 44.36 -17.02
CA LEU A 492 -29.20 44.08 -16.08
C LEU A 492 -28.80 42.56 -16.15
N PRO A 493 -27.80 42.02 -15.39
CA PRO A 493 -26.59 41.43 -15.96
C PRO A 493 -26.31 39.95 -15.59
N GLN A 494 -25.23 39.42 -16.17
CA GLN A 494 -24.50 38.21 -15.76
C GLN A 494 -23.90 38.33 -14.34
N PRO A 495 -23.69 37.21 -13.63
CA PRO A 495 -22.73 37.15 -12.54
C PRO A 495 -21.49 36.30 -12.90
N SER A 496 -20.35 36.87 -12.55
CA SER A 496 -19.00 36.31 -12.57
C SER A 496 -18.64 35.60 -11.26
N ALA A 497 -17.51 34.91 -11.31
CA ALA A 497 -16.88 34.08 -10.29
C ALA A 497 -16.36 34.80 -9.02
N ALA A 498 -16.10 33.95 -8.02
CA ALA A 498 -14.91 33.89 -7.16
C ALA A 498 -14.94 34.44 -5.71
N VAL A 499 -14.22 33.66 -4.87
CA VAL A 499 -13.54 33.94 -3.59
C VAL A 499 -14.36 33.88 -2.29
N ALA A 500 -13.95 32.99 -1.38
CA ALA A 500 -14.08 33.19 0.05
C ALA A 500 -12.92 32.50 0.79
N SER A 501 -12.27 33.28 1.66
CA SER A 501 -11.18 32.96 2.56
C SER A 501 -11.67 32.83 4.00
N SER A 502 -10.95 32.02 4.79
CA SER A 502 -10.64 32.19 6.22
C SER A 502 -11.73 32.59 7.22
N SER A 503 -12.00 31.67 8.15
CA SER A 503 -12.02 31.91 9.60
C SER A 503 -11.92 30.58 10.34
#